data_AF-A0A950RXP8-F1
#
_entry.id   AF-A0A950RXP8-F1
#
_cell.length_a   1.000
_cell.length_b   1.000
_cell.length_c   1.000
_cell.angle_alpha   90.00
_cell.angle_beta   90.00
_cell.angle_gamma   90.00
#
_symmetry.space_group_name_H-M   'P 1'
#
loop_
_entity.id
_entity.type
_entity.pdbx_description
1 polymer ?
#
loop_
_entity_poly.entity_id
_entity_poly.type
_entity_poly.pdbx_seq_one_letter_code
_entity_poly.pdbx_strand_id
1 'polypeptide(L)'
;MLATVRSFARRRFTDVSAVRDISFEIGPGEVVGFLGPNGAGKTTTLKMLSGLLYPTSGEARVLGYTPWRREDAFLRQITLVMGNRSQMVWDIPAVDSLRVLREVFRIPDDQYQQTLA
;
A
#
# COMPACT_ATOMS: atom_id res chain seq x y z
N MET A 1 6.98 -19.86 39.32
CA MET A 1 5.75 -19.04 39.32
C MET A 1 6.02 -17.53 39.47
N LEU A 2 6.87 -17.10 40.42
CA LEU A 2 7.23 -15.68 40.64
C LEU A 2 7.88 -14.97 39.43
N ALA A 3 8.69 -15.69 38.64
CA ALA A 3 9.34 -15.11 37.45
C ALA A 3 8.35 -14.73 36.33
N THR A 4 7.25 -15.48 36.18
CA THR A 4 6.21 -15.26 35.16
C THR A 4 5.34 -14.05 35.49
N VAL A 5 5.02 -13.83 36.77
CA VAL A 5 4.29 -12.64 37.23
C VAL A 5 5.15 -11.38 37.03
N ARG A 6 6.46 -11.49 37.24
CA ARG A 6 7.41 -10.38 37.07
C ARG A 6 7.63 -9.98 35.60
N SER A 7 7.48 -10.90 34.64
CA SER A 7 7.58 -10.58 33.20
C SER A 7 6.33 -9.86 32.69
N PHE A 8 5.15 -10.16 33.22
CA PHE A 8 3.93 -9.39 32.97
C PHE A 8 4.02 -7.95 33.51
N ALA A 9 4.61 -7.78 34.70
CA ALA A 9 4.80 -6.47 35.33
C ALA A 9 5.88 -5.59 34.67
N ARG A 10 6.74 -6.15 33.81
CA ARG A 10 7.83 -5.44 33.12
C ARG A 10 7.81 -5.71 31.61
N ARG A 11 6.64 -5.59 31.00
CA ARG A 11 6.53 -5.59 29.54
C ARG A 11 7.22 -4.31 29.03
N ARG A 12 8.48 -4.42 28.61
CA ARG A 12 9.18 -3.33 27.94
C ARG A 12 8.61 -3.24 26.53
N PHE A 13 7.70 -2.30 26.33
CA PHE A 13 7.33 -1.85 25.00
C PHE A 13 8.48 -0.99 24.49
N THR A 14 9.08 -1.40 23.38
CA THR A 14 10.03 -0.56 22.65
C THR A 14 9.28 0.03 21.48
N ASP A 15 9.06 1.34 21.50
CA ASP A 15 8.49 2.05 20.36
C ASP A 15 9.54 2.11 19.24
N VAL A 16 9.33 1.29 18.21
CA VAL A 16 10.15 1.32 17.00
C VAL A 16 9.46 2.22 15.99
N SER A 17 10.02 3.41 15.79
CA SER A 17 9.55 4.30 14.73
C SER A 17 10.00 3.75 13.36
N ALA A 18 9.03 3.31 12.57
CA ALA A 18 9.24 2.68 11.26
C ALA A 18 9.55 3.68 10.14
N VAL A 19 9.08 4.93 10.28
CA VAL A 19 9.32 6.05 9.35
C VAL A 19 9.42 7.32 10.21
N ARG A 20 10.41 8.17 9.92
CA ARG A 20 10.65 9.44 10.63
C ARG A 20 10.79 10.57 9.63
N ASP A 21 9.95 11.60 9.76
CA ASP A 21 10.09 12.92 9.14
C ASP A 21 10.47 12.90 7.65
N ILE A 22 9.78 12.07 6.86
CA ILE A 22 9.95 12.03 5.41
C ILE A 22 9.15 13.16 4.75
N SER A 23 9.73 13.81 3.75
CA SER A 23 9.05 14.83 2.94
C SER A 23 9.58 14.78 1.53
N PHE A 24 8.68 14.59 0.56
CA PHE A 24 8.99 14.58 -0.86
C PHE A 24 7.70 14.86 -1.64
N GLU A 25 7.88 15.24 -2.91
CA GLU A 25 6.81 15.41 -3.88
C GLU A 25 7.14 14.53 -5.10
N ILE A 26 6.11 13.96 -5.72
CA ILE A 26 6.24 13.15 -6.94
C ILE A 26 5.33 13.76 -7.98
N GLY A 27 5.91 14.20 -9.09
CA GLY A 27 5.21 14.79 -10.22
C GLY A 27 4.44 13.77 -11.06
N PRO A 28 3.45 14.21 -11.86
CA PRO A 28 2.76 13.34 -12.82
C PRO A 28 3.74 12.70 -13.81
N GLY A 29 3.67 11.38 -13.96
CA GLY A 29 4.53 10.62 -14.87
C GLY A 29 5.92 10.30 -14.34
N GLU A 30 6.26 10.73 -13.13
CA GLU A 30 7.55 10.39 -12.52
C GLU A 30 7.60 8.94 -12.03
N VAL A 31 8.78 8.33 -12.22
CA VAL A 31 9.08 6.99 -11.71
C VAL A 31 10.13 7.14 -10.61
N VAL A 32 9.75 6.83 -9.38
CA VAL A 32 10.62 6.97 -8.21
C VAL A 32 10.93 5.63 -7.55
N GLY A 33 12.16 5.48 -7.07
CA GLY A 33 12.62 4.30 -6.34
C GLY A 33 12.89 4.60 -4.87
N PHE A 34 12.29 3.82 -3.96
CA PHE A 34 12.62 3.87 -2.54
C PHE A 34 13.78 2.90 -2.25
N LEU A 35 14.97 3.44 -1.97
CA LEU A 35 16.16 2.65 -1.68
C LEU A 35 16.53 2.70 -0.18
N GLY A 36 16.97 1.57 0.37
CA GLY A 36 17.44 1.49 1.76
C GLY A 36 17.48 0.04 2.27
N PRO A 37 18.09 -0.22 3.44
CA PRO A 37 18.16 -1.56 4.02
C PRO A 37 16.79 -2.12 4.44
N ASN A 38 16.74 -3.40 4.76
CA ASN A 38 15.56 -4.00 5.37
C ASN A 38 15.25 -3.31 6.70
N GLY A 39 13.99 -2.97 6.94
CA GLY A 39 13.57 -2.21 8.13
C GLY A 39 13.66 -0.69 7.98
N ALA A 40 14.16 -0.14 6.87
CA ALA A 40 14.23 1.31 6.64
C ALA A 40 12.88 2.03 6.42
N GLY A 41 11.75 1.32 6.53
CA GLY A 41 10.42 1.94 6.39
C GLY A 41 9.82 1.96 4.99
N LYS A 42 10.51 1.49 3.94
CA LYS A 42 10.03 1.52 2.53
C LYS A 42 8.61 0.99 2.35
N THR A 43 8.36 -0.25 2.77
CA THR A 43 7.05 -0.88 2.68
C THR A 43 6.01 -0.18 3.55
N THR A 44 6.42 0.34 4.71
CA THR A 44 5.56 1.13 5.60
C THR A 44 5.11 2.41 4.89
N THR A 45 6.03 3.13 4.23
CA THR A 45 5.70 4.32 3.43
C THR A 45 4.74 3.98 2.29
N LEU A 46 5.02 2.94 1.50
CA LEU A 46 4.12 2.53 0.40
C LEU A 46 2.72 2.15 0.91
N LYS A 47 2.62 1.49 2.07
CA LYS A 47 1.32 1.18 2.69
C LYS A 47 0.58 2.42 3.18
N MET A 48 1.28 3.45 3.65
CA MET A 48 0.65 4.72 4.01
C MET A 48 0.13 5.44 2.78
N LEU A 49 0.94 5.52 1.71
CA LEU A 49 0.56 6.17 0.45
C LEU A 49 -0.58 5.43 -0.28
N SER A 50 -0.71 4.11 -0.10
CA SER A 50 -1.82 3.34 -0.67
C SER A 50 -3.08 3.30 0.22
N GLY A 51 -3.04 3.94 1.39
CA GLY A 51 -4.16 3.94 2.34
C GLY A 51 -4.38 2.61 3.07
N LEU A 52 -3.38 1.72 3.10
CA LEU A 52 -3.39 0.47 3.89
C LEU A 52 -2.87 0.67 5.32
N LEU A 53 -2.21 1.78 5.60
CA LEU A 53 -1.69 2.11 6.93
C LEU A 53 -1.94 3.58 7.25
N TYR A 54 -2.35 3.85 8.49
CA TYR A 54 -2.54 5.21 9.00
C TYR A 54 -1.20 5.73 9.56
N PRO A 55 -0.75 6.94 9.21
CA PRO A 55 0.45 7.52 9.81
C PRO A 55 0.19 7.93 11.27
N THR A 56 1.20 7.82 12.13
CA THR A 56 1.06 8.31 13.52
C THR A 56 0.85 9.84 13.55
N SER A 57 1.50 10.57 12.64
CA SER A 57 1.40 12.02 12.49
C SER A 57 1.77 12.44 11.06
N GLY A 58 1.49 13.70 10.70
CA GLY A 58 1.80 14.26 9.40
C GLY A 58 0.64 14.15 8.40
N GLU A 59 0.92 14.52 7.15
CA GLU A 59 -0.04 14.53 6.05
C GLU A 59 0.55 13.94 4.77
N ALA A 60 -0.32 13.43 3.91
CA ALA A 60 0.03 12.96 2.57
C ALA A 60 -1.17 13.18 1.64
N ARG A 61 -0.87 13.54 0.39
CA ARG A 61 -1.86 13.62 -0.68
C ARG A 61 -1.39 12.79 -1.85
N VAL A 62 -2.28 11.95 -2.38
CA VAL A 62 -2.02 11.12 -3.56
C VAL A 62 -3.19 11.30 -4.50
N LEU A 63 -2.92 11.78 -5.72
CA LEU A 63 -3.94 12.11 -6.72
C LEU A 63 -5.03 13.07 -6.19
N GLY A 64 -4.66 13.97 -5.26
CA GLY A 64 -5.59 14.92 -4.61
C GLY A 64 -6.33 14.37 -3.39
N TYR A 65 -6.17 13.09 -3.04
CA TYR A 65 -6.87 12.46 -1.93
C TYR A 65 -5.96 12.25 -0.72
N THR A 66 -6.58 12.17 0.46
CA THR A 66 -5.92 11.67 1.68
C THR A 66 -6.01 10.14 1.70
N PRO A 67 -4.89 9.38 1.53
CA PRO A 67 -4.96 7.94 1.23
C PRO A 67 -5.73 7.10 2.24
N TRP A 68 -5.53 7.36 3.53
CA TRP A 68 -6.17 6.60 4.62
C TRP A 68 -7.66 6.91 4.81
N ARG A 69 -8.23 7.90 4.12
CA ARG A 69 -9.69 8.06 4.03
C ARG A 69 -10.33 7.03 3.10
N ARG A 70 -9.52 6.41 2.22
CA ARG A 70 -9.93 5.29 1.35
C ARG A 70 -11.20 5.57 0.55
N GLU A 71 -11.30 6.80 0.05
CA GLU A 71 -12.41 7.22 -0.80
C GLU A 71 -12.45 6.34 -2.05
N ASP A 72 -13.65 5.96 -2.46
CA ASP A 72 -13.86 5.03 -3.58
C ASP A 72 -13.25 5.54 -4.90
N ALA A 73 -13.32 6.85 -5.15
CA ALA A 73 -12.68 7.48 -6.30
C ALA A 73 -11.14 7.36 -6.28
N PHE A 74 -10.52 7.39 -5.10
CA PHE A 74 -9.09 7.19 -4.92
C PHE A 74 -8.69 5.73 -5.15
N LEU A 75 -9.42 4.79 -4.54
CA LEU A 75 -9.09 3.37 -4.62
C LEU A 75 -9.19 2.80 -6.04
N ARG A 76 -10.00 3.40 -6.92
CA ARG A 76 -10.07 3.05 -8.34
C ARG A 76 -8.88 3.53 -9.18
N GLN A 77 -8.04 4.39 -8.64
CA GLN A 77 -6.94 5.01 -9.38
C GLN A 77 -5.57 4.48 -8.96
N ILE A 78 -5.49 3.70 -7.88
CA ILE A 78 -4.23 3.21 -7.34
C ILE A 78 -4.23 1.70 -7.13
N THR A 79 -3.06 1.10 -7.27
CA THR A 79 -2.82 -0.30 -6.87
C THR A 79 -1.48 -0.42 -6.18
N LEU A 80 -1.37 -1.38 -5.27
CA LEU A 80 -0.12 -1.72 -4.60
C LEU A 80 0.20 -3.19 -4.84
N VAL A 81 1.20 -3.43 -5.69
CA VAL A 81 1.66 -4.77 -6.01
C VAL A 81 2.82 -5.14 -5.10
N MET A 82 2.60 -6.12 -4.22
CA MET A 82 3.65 -6.67 -3.36
C MET A 82 4.20 -7.93 -4.02
N GLY A 83 5.52 -8.00 -4.23
CA GLY A 83 6.18 -9.12 -4.93
C GLY A 83 5.98 -10.51 -4.31
N ASN A 84 5.41 -10.60 -3.10
CA ASN A 84 5.20 -11.87 -2.41
C ASN A 84 3.88 -12.57 -2.78
N ARG A 85 2.99 -11.96 -3.58
CA ARG A 85 1.73 -12.58 -4.05
C ARG A 85 1.34 -12.10 -5.44
N SER A 86 0.94 -13.03 -6.30
CA SER A 86 0.29 -12.70 -7.57
C SER A 86 -1.04 -12.00 -7.29
N GLN A 87 -1.38 -11.01 -8.13
CA GLN A 87 -2.73 -10.45 -8.18
C GLN A 87 -3.71 -11.37 -8.93
N MET A 88 -3.20 -12.43 -9.58
CA MET A 88 -4.03 -13.38 -10.30
C MET A 88 -4.64 -14.42 -9.36
N VAL A 89 -5.88 -14.77 -9.67
CA VAL A 89 -6.65 -15.81 -9.01
C VAL A 89 -6.26 -17.13 -9.67
N TRP A 90 -5.61 -18.03 -8.92
CA TRP A 90 -4.94 -19.23 -9.44
C TRP A 90 -5.91 -20.29 -9.97
N ASP A 91 -7.15 -20.22 -9.53
CA ASP A 91 -8.25 -21.13 -9.81
C ASP A 91 -9.09 -20.71 -11.04
N ILE A 92 -8.73 -19.61 -11.71
CA ILE A 92 -9.37 -19.16 -12.95
C ILE A 92 -8.34 -18.82 -14.04
N PRO A 93 -8.74 -18.85 -15.33
CA PRO A 93 -7.91 -18.34 -16.41
C PRO A 93 -7.40 -16.92 -16.15
N ALA A 94 -6.18 -16.61 -16.61
CA ALA A 94 -5.58 -15.28 -16.44
C ALA A 94 -6.46 -14.16 -17.02
N VAL A 95 -7.13 -14.42 -18.16
CA VAL A 95 -8.07 -13.47 -18.77
C VAL A 95 -9.27 -13.15 -17.87
N ASP A 96 -9.73 -14.11 -17.07
CA ASP A 96 -10.84 -13.88 -16.14
C ASP A 96 -10.37 -13.09 -14.92
N SER A 97 -9.14 -13.32 -14.44
CA SER A 97 -8.51 -12.46 -13.43
C SER A 97 -8.43 -11.00 -13.89
N LEU A 98 -8.03 -10.77 -15.15
CA LEU A 98 -7.97 -9.43 -15.73
C LEU A 98 -9.36 -8.80 -15.88
N ARG A 99 -10.37 -9.60 -16.25
CA ARG A 99 -11.77 -9.13 -16.31
C ARG A 99 -12.29 -8.73 -14.93
N VAL A 100 -11.95 -9.46 -13.86
CA VAL A 100 -12.30 -9.07 -12.49
C VAL A 100 -11.63 -7.74 -12.12
N LEU A 101 -10.34 -7.56 -12.43
CA LEU A 101 -9.63 -6.31 -12.16
C LEU A 101 -10.26 -5.14 -12.94
N ARG A 102 -10.66 -5.35 -14.19
CA ARG A 102 -11.39 -4.35 -14.99
C ARG A 102 -12.65 -3.86 -14.27
N GLU A 103 -13.45 -4.75 -13.72
CA GLU A 103 -14.67 -4.40 -12.97
C GLU A 103 -14.36 -3.66 -11.66
N VAL A 104 -13.33 -4.10 -10.92
CA VAL A 104 -12.90 -3.44 -9.68
C VAL A 104 -12.47 -2.00 -9.93
N PHE A 105 -11.66 -1.78 -10.97
CA PHE A 105 -11.16 -0.46 -11.34
C PHE A 105 -12.14 0.33 -12.24
N ARG A 106 -13.26 -0.28 -12.64
CA ARG A 106 -14.26 0.28 -13.55
C ARG A 106 -13.66 0.82 -14.86
N ILE A 107 -12.79 0.03 -15.46
CA ILE A 107 -12.10 0.40 -16.71
C ILE A 107 -13.09 0.24 -17.89
N PRO A 108 -13.26 1.28 -18.73
CA PRO A 108 -14.05 1.21 -19.96
C PRO A 108 -13.61 0.09 -20.91
N ASP A 109 -14.57 -0.45 -21.68
CA ASP A 109 -14.31 -1.56 -22.61
C ASP A 109 -13.24 -1.23 -23.64
N ASP A 110 -13.30 -0.04 -24.24
CA ASP A 110 -12.34 0.43 -25.24
C ASP A 110 -10.92 0.52 -24.68
N GLN A 111 -10.76 1.11 -23.49
CA GLN A 111 -9.46 1.18 -22.82
C GLN A 111 -8.94 -0.22 -22.43
N TYR A 112 -9.82 -1.10 -21.95
CA TYR A 112 -9.45 -2.47 -21.60
C TYR A 112 -8.95 -3.25 -22.82
N GLN A 113 -9.66 -3.19 -23.95
CA GLN A 113 -9.22 -3.86 -25.18
C GLN A 113 -7.90 -3.30 -25.72
N GLN A 114 -7.70 -1.97 -25.66
CA GLN A 114 -6.42 -1.35 -26.06
C GLN A 114 -5.25 -1.80 -25.19
N THR A 115 -5.48 -2.01 -23.89
CA THR A 115 -4.43 -2.42 -22.95
C THR A 115 -4.03 -3.90 -23.11
N LEU A 116 -4.94 -4.74 -23.62
CA LEU A 116 -4.70 -6.18 -23.84
C LEU A 116 -4.11 -6.52 -25.21
N ALA A 117 -4.18 -5.61 -26.18
CA ALA A 117 -3.66 -5.78 -27.54
C ALA A 117 -2.12 -5.74 -27.55
#